data_AF-A0A257INJ7-F1
#
_entry.id   AF-A0A257INJ7-F1
#
_cell.length_a   1.000
_cell.length_b   1.000
_cell.length_c   1.000
_cell.angle_alpha   90.00
_cell.angle_beta   90.00
_cell.angle_gamma   90.00
#
_symmetry.space_group_name_H-M   'P 1'
#
loop_
_entity.id
_entity.type
_entity.pdbx_description
1 polymer ?
#
loop_
_entity_poly.entity_id
_entity_poly.type
_entity_poly.pdbx_seq_one_letter_code
_entity_poly.pdbx_strand_id
1 'polypeptide(L)'
;MQAIAFYLLLPFLYFFSIIPIKFLYVISRGFIYPVLYKLIGYRKKVVENNLKNSFPEKNREERELIASDFYKYLADMFVETIKSFTISEKLLLEKIKLENTKILIPFF
;
A
#
# COMPACT_ATOMS: atom_id res chain seq x y z
N MET A 1 -9.39 -3.42 -27.81
CA MET A 1 -9.75 -2.55 -26.67
C MET A 1 -8.79 -2.70 -25.48
N GLN A 2 -8.49 -3.92 -25.01
CA GLN A 2 -7.56 -4.13 -23.88
C GLN A 2 -6.12 -3.64 -24.16
N ALA A 3 -5.59 -3.89 -25.37
CA ALA A 3 -4.25 -3.42 -25.75
C ALA A 3 -4.12 -1.89 -25.74
N ILE A 4 -5.14 -1.17 -26.25
CA ILE A 4 -5.14 0.30 -26.28
C ILE A 4 -5.12 0.86 -24.84
N ALA A 5 -6.00 0.35 -23.97
CA ALA A 5 -6.02 0.76 -22.57
C ALA A 5 -4.68 0.49 -21.88
N PHE A 6 -4.07 -0.67 -22.14
CA PHE A 6 -2.75 -1.02 -21.62
C PHE A 6 -1.67 -0.02 -22.06
N TYR A 7 -1.57 0.27 -23.36
CA TYR A 7 -0.56 1.20 -23.87
C TYR A 7 -0.79 2.65 -23.44
N LEU A 8 -2.02 3.04 -23.10
CA LEU A 8 -2.32 4.36 -22.52
C LEU A 8 -2.00 4.43 -21.01
N LEU A 9 -2.24 3.35 -20.27
CA LEU A 9 -1.94 3.27 -18.84
C LEU A 9 -0.44 3.19 -18.56
N LEU A 10 0.32 2.52 -19.41
CA LEU A 10 1.76 2.32 -19.23
C LEU A 10 2.54 3.63 -19.04
N PRO A 11 2.46 4.64 -19.93
CA PRO A 11 3.19 5.89 -19.74
C PRO A 11 2.75 6.64 -18.48
N PHE A 12 1.47 6.55 -18.11
CA PHE A 12 0.97 7.12 -16.86
C PHE A 12 1.63 6.44 -15.65
N LEU A 13 1.64 5.10 -15.59
CA LEU A 13 2.30 4.36 -14.52
C LEU A 13 3.80 4.70 -14.42
N TYR A 14 4.50 4.76 -15.55
CA TYR A 14 5.91 5.13 -15.58
C TYR A 14 6.13 6.57 -15.08
N PHE A 15 5.29 7.51 -15.49
CA PHE A 15 5.35 8.90 -15.01
C PHE A 15 5.28 8.97 -13.48
N PHE A 16 4.31 8.31 -12.85
CA PHE A 16 4.21 8.29 -11.39
C PHE A 16 5.36 7.52 -10.73
N SER A 17 5.82 6.43 -11.34
CA SER A 17 6.88 5.61 -10.77
C SER A 17 8.21 6.37 -10.63
N ILE A 18 8.54 7.29 -11.55
CA ILE A 18 9.82 8.03 -11.53
C ILE A 18 9.87 9.00 -10.34
N ILE A 19 8.72 9.48 -9.86
CA ILE A 19 8.61 10.43 -8.74
C ILE A 19 9.37 9.90 -7.50
N PRO A 20 10.10 10.77 -6.76
CA PRO A 20 10.74 10.35 -5.52
C PRO A 20 9.72 9.84 -4.49
N ILE A 21 10.06 8.75 -3.79
CA ILE A 21 9.13 8.03 -2.88
C ILE A 21 8.50 8.94 -1.82
N LYS A 22 9.21 9.99 -1.35
CA LYS A 22 8.69 10.95 -0.37
C LYS A 22 7.42 11.66 -0.88
N PHE A 23 7.39 12.08 -2.15
CA PHE A 23 6.22 12.74 -2.74
C PHE A 23 5.07 11.75 -2.98
N LEU A 24 5.40 10.50 -3.32
CA LEU A 24 4.40 9.43 -3.43
C LEU A 24 3.68 9.20 -2.09
N TYR A 25 4.40 9.23 -0.95
CA TYR A 25 3.75 9.16 0.36
C TYR A 25 2.86 10.38 0.67
N VAL A 26 3.21 11.57 0.19
CA VAL A 26 2.33 12.75 0.30
C VAL A 26 1.05 12.54 -0.50
N ILE A 27 1.13 11.98 -1.71
CA ILE A 27 -0.04 11.64 -2.53
C ILE A 27 -0.88 10.55 -1.85
N SER A 28 -0.24 9.52 -1.29
CA SER A 28 -0.89 8.47 -0.50
C SER A 28 -1.72 9.08 0.63
N ARG A 29 -1.09 9.89 1.49
CA ARG A 29 -1.72 10.46 2.70
C ARG A 29 -2.73 11.56 2.39
N GLY A 30 -2.43 12.40 1.40
CA GLY A 30 -3.22 13.59 1.07
C GLY A 30 -4.38 13.33 0.11
N PHE A 31 -4.28 12.30 -0.74
CA PHE A 31 -5.28 12.04 -1.78
C PHE A 31 -5.84 10.63 -1.73
N ILE A 32 -5.00 9.60 -1.84
CA ILE A 32 -5.47 8.21 -1.99
C ILE A 32 -6.18 7.72 -0.72
N TYR A 33 -5.59 7.89 0.45
CA TYR A 33 -6.19 7.49 1.73
C TYR A 33 -7.56 8.16 1.97
N PRO A 34 -7.72 9.50 1.85
CA PRO A 34 -9.02 10.14 2.02
C PRO A 34 -10.05 9.68 0.98
N VAL A 35 -9.63 9.44 -0.27
CA VAL A 35 -10.53 8.93 -1.32
C VAL A 35 -11.04 7.53 -0.96
N LEU A 36 -10.13 6.61 -0.62
CA LEU A 36 -10.50 5.23 -0.29
C LEU A 36 -11.32 5.14 1.00
N TYR A 37 -10.88 5.84 2.05
CA TYR A 37 -11.50 5.72 3.36
C TYR A 37 -12.66 6.68 3.55
N LYS A 38 -12.54 7.97 3.22
CA LYS A 38 -13.57 8.96 3.59
C LYS A 38 -14.62 9.17 2.50
N LEU A 39 -14.21 9.29 1.24
CA LEU A 39 -15.11 9.63 0.14
C LEU A 39 -15.88 8.41 -0.40
N ILE A 40 -15.16 7.38 -0.84
CA ILE A 40 -15.77 6.20 -1.49
C ILE A 40 -16.15 5.14 -0.45
N GLY A 41 -15.42 5.07 0.67
CA GLY A 41 -15.65 4.05 1.71
C GLY A 41 -15.38 2.63 1.21
N TYR A 42 -14.32 2.45 0.43
CA TYR A 42 -13.99 1.20 -0.25
C TYR A 42 -13.90 0.01 0.71
N ARG A 43 -14.82 -0.96 0.59
CA ARG A 43 -14.89 -2.22 1.37
C ARG A 43 -14.85 -2.06 2.90
N LYS A 44 -15.31 -0.92 3.43
CA LYS A 44 -15.32 -0.65 4.88
C LYS A 44 -15.97 -1.75 5.72
N LYS A 45 -17.12 -2.26 5.29
CA LYS A 45 -17.84 -3.33 6.02
C LYS A 45 -17.02 -4.60 6.19
N VAL A 46 -16.23 -4.96 5.16
CA VAL A 46 -15.37 -6.15 5.21
C VAL A 46 -14.22 -5.93 6.19
N VAL A 47 -13.59 -4.76 6.13
CA VAL A 47 -12.50 -4.39 7.05
C VAL A 47 -13.01 -4.36 8.49
N GLU A 48 -14.16 -3.74 8.73
CA GLU A 48 -14.78 -3.69 10.06
C GLU A 48 -15.11 -5.09 10.61
N ASN A 49 -15.70 -5.96 9.78
CA ASN A 49 -16.02 -7.33 10.20
C ASN A 49 -14.75 -8.14 10.50
N ASN A 50 -13.70 -7.99 9.69
CA ASN A 50 -12.40 -8.61 9.93
C ASN A 50 -11.79 -8.11 11.24
N LEU A 51 -11.78 -6.80 11.48
CA LEU A 51 -11.25 -6.24 12.72
C LEU A 51 -12.06 -6.67 13.95
N LYS A 52 -13.38 -6.81 13.83
CA LYS A 52 -14.21 -7.32 14.92
C LYS A 52 -13.88 -8.77 15.26
N ASN A 53 -13.60 -9.59 14.25
CA ASN A 53 -13.24 -11.01 14.43
C ASN A 53 -11.80 -11.19 14.91
N SER A 54 -10.85 -10.36 14.44
CA SER A 54 -9.44 -10.43 14.82
C SER A 54 -9.14 -9.76 16.16
N PHE A 55 -9.92 -8.73 16.53
CA PHE A 55 -9.75 -7.97 17.77
C PHE A 55 -11.10 -7.82 18.50
N PRO A 56 -11.71 -8.93 18.96
CA PRO A 56 -12.98 -8.91 19.67
C PRO A 56 -12.92 -8.17 21.00
N GLU A 57 -11.75 -8.12 21.64
CA GLU A 57 -11.48 -7.45 22.91
C GLU A 57 -11.46 -5.92 22.82
N LYS A 58 -11.29 -5.37 21.61
CA LYS A 58 -11.22 -3.93 21.38
C LYS A 58 -12.60 -3.31 21.27
N ASN A 59 -12.74 -2.06 21.71
CA ASN A 59 -13.96 -1.31 21.48
C ASN A 59 -14.06 -0.82 20.03
N ARG A 60 -15.19 -0.20 19.67
CA ARG A 60 -15.43 0.26 18.30
C ARG A 60 -14.46 1.36 17.86
N GLU A 61 -14.18 2.33 18.73
CA GLU A 61 -13.31 3.47 18.43
C GLU A 61 -11.88 3.00 18.17
N GLU A 62 -11.37 2.07 18.98
CA GLU A 62 -10.06 1.45 18.76
C GLU A 62 -9.97 0.73 17.42
N ARG A 63 -11.02 -0.03 17.05
CA ARG A 63 -11.06 -0.69 15.73
C ARG A 63 -11.17 0.32 14.59
N GLU A 64 -11.86 1.43 14.77
CA GLU A 64 -11.93 2.50 13.75
C GLU A 64 -10.56 3.18 13.54
N LEU A 65 -9.76 3.33 14.60
CA LEU A 65 -8.37 3.79 14.49
C LEU A 65 -7.51 2.79 13.71
N ILE A 66 -7.61 1.50 14.03
CA ILE A 66 -6.89 0.44 13.30
C ILE A 66 -7.33 0.41 11.84
N ALA A 67 -8.64 0.55 11.56
CA ALA A 67 -9.15 0.63 10.19
C ALA A 67 -8.54 1.81 9.44
N SER A 68 -8.53 3.01 10.05
CA SER A 68 -7.92 4.21 9.49
C SER A 68 -6.44 3.99 9.14
N ASP A 69 -5.68 3.38 10.04
CA ASP A 69 -4.26 3.06 9.82
C ASP A 69 -4.06 1.98 8.76
N PHE A 70 -4.96 0.99 8.69
CA PHE A 70 -5.00 0.03 7.59
C PHE A 70 -5.20 0.71 6.23
N TYR A 71 -6.12 1.67 6.10
CA TYR A 71 -6.34 2.37 4.82
C TYR A 71 -5.17 3.30 4.46
N LYS A 72 -4.53 3.91 5.44
CA LYS A 72 -3.28 4.65 5.27
C LYS A 72 -2.18 3.72 4.71
N TYR A 73 -2.01 2.56 5.32
CA TYR A 73 -1.04 1.56 4.86
C TYR A 73 -1.40 1.01 3.46
N LEU A 74 -2.67 0.77 3.18
CA LEU A 74 -3.15 0.34 1.86
C LEU A 74 -2.81 1.39 0.78
N ALA A 75 -2.99 2.67 1.09
CA ALA A 75 -2.61 3.75 0.18
C ALA A 75 -1.09 3.81 -0.05
N ASP A 76 -0.27 3.57 0.99
CA ASP A 76 1.19 3.50 0.86
C ASP A 76 1.59 2.32 -0.03
N MET A 77 1.02 1.14 0.21
CA MET A 77 1.28 -0.05 -0.59
C MET A 77 0.94 0.15 -2.07
N PHE A 78 -0.13 0.90 -2.38
CA PHE A 78 -0.48 1.26 -3.76
C PHE A 78 0.61 2.09 -4.43
N VAL A 79 1.11 3.14 -3.77
CA VAL A 79 2.15 4.00 -4.37
C VAL A 79 3.52 3.32 -4.39
N GLU A 80 3.81 2.44 -3.44
CA GLU A 80 5.01 1.59 -3.43
C GLU A 80 5.00 0.60 -4.59
N THR A 81 3.84 0.01 -4.89
CA THR A 81 3.65 -0.87 -6.07
C THR A 81 3.90 -0.10 -7.37
N ILE A 82 3.49 1.17 -7.46
CA ILE A 82 3.83 2.00 -8.61
C ILE A 82 5.33 2.30 -8.64
N LYS A 83 5.96 2.56 -7.48
CA LYS A 83 7.39 2.84 -7.41
C LYS A 83 8.26 1.64 -7.80
N SER A 84 7.77 0.41 -7.61
CA SER A 84 8.54 -0.80 -7.92
C SER A 84 8.90 -0.95 -9.40
N PHE A 85 8.22 -0.23 -10.31
CA PHE A 85 8.52 -0.23 -11.75
C PHE A 85 9.85 0.43 -12.11
N THR A 86 10.37 1.34 -11.27
CA THR A 86 11.58 2.12 -11.58
C THR A 86 12.57 2.21 -10.43
N ILE A 87 12.25 1.67 -9.25
CA ILE A 87 13.19 1.62 -8.13
C ILE A 87 14.40 0.75 -8.50
N SER A 88 15.61 1.23 -8.20
CA SER A 88 16.81 0.42 -8.37
C SER A 88 16.94 -0.59 -7.22
N GLU A 89 17.55 -1.74 -7.51
CA GLU A 89 17.84 -2.77 -6.51
C GLU A 89 18.59 -2.20 -5.31
N LYS A 90 19.62 -1.37 -5.55
CA LYS A 90 20.38 -0.72 -4.48
C LYS A 90 19.49 0.09 -3.52
N LEU A 91 18.62 0.94 -4.05
CA LEU A 91 17.70 1.76 -3.24
C LEU A 91 16.65 0.91 -2.49
N LEU A 92 16.25 -0.21 -3.08
CA LEU A 92 15.34 -1.15 -2.46
C LEU A 92 16.02 -1.87 -1.29
N LEU A 93 17.24 -2.38 -1.48
CA LEU A 93 18.01 -3.06 -0.45
C LEU A 93 18.37 -2.14 0.73
N GLU A 94 18.61 -0.85 0.49
CA GLU A 94 18.79 0.15 1.56
C GLU A 94 17.56 0.31 2.48
N LYS A 95 16.38 -0.09 2.01
CA LYS A 95 15.11 0.03 2.75
C LYS A 95 14.64 -1.28 3.37
N ILE A 96 15.26 -2.40 3.02
CA ILE A 96 14.86 -3.73 3.48
C ILE A 96 15.83 -4.19 4.56
N LYS A 97 15.30 -4.64 5.69
CA LYS A 97 16.05 -5.36 6.71
C LYS A 97 15.52 -6.79 6.77
N LEU A 98 16.36 -7.75 6.37
CA LEU A 98 16.03 -9.16 6.49
C LEU A 98 16.45 -9.67 7.87
N GLU A 99 15.49 -10.22 8.61
CA GLU A 99 15.73 -10.84 9.91
C GLU A 99 15.67 -12.37 9.78
N ASN A 100 16.46 -13.08 10.60
CA ASN A 100 16.48 -14.56 10.64
C ASN A 100 16.77 -15.28 9.32
N THR A 101 17.62 -14.70 8.45
CA THR A 101 18.04 -15.30 7.16
C THR A 101 18.68 -16.69 7.31
N LYS A 102 19.20 -17.04 8.49
CA LYS A 102 19.75 -18.36 8.80
C LYS A 102 18.76 -19.51 8.59
N ILE A 103 17.45 -19.26 8.73
CA ILE A 103 16.40 -20.27 8.53
C ILE A 103 16.30 -20.68 7.05
N LEU A 104 16.75 -19.82 6.13
CA LEU A 104 16.66 -20.08 4.69
C LEU A 104 17.82 -20.94 4.15
N ILE A 105 18.95 -20.99 4.86
CA ILE A 105 20.18 -21.68 4.42
C ILE A 105 19.94 -23.18 4.09
N PRO A 106 19.12 -23.95 4.83
CA PRO A 106 18.89 -25.35 4.49
C PRO A 106 18.08 -25.60 3.20
N PHE A 107 17.50 -24.57 2.59
CA PHE A 107 16.63 -24.67 1.41
C PHE A 107 17.31 -24.22 0.10
N PHE A 108 18.57 -23.78 0.16
CA PHE A 108 19.39 -23.34 -0.97
C PHE A 108 20.72 -24.09 -0.96
#